data_AF-A0AAV8YE25-F1
#
_entry.id   AF-A0AAV8YE25-F1
#
_cell.length_a   1.000
_cell.length_b   1.000
_cell.length_c   1.000
_cell.angle_alpha   90.00
_cell.angle_beta   90.00
_cell.angle_gamma   90.00
#
_symmetry.space_group_name_H-M   'P 1'
#
loop_
_entity.id
_entity.type
_entity.pdbx_description
1 polymer ?
#
loop_
_entity_poly.entity_id
_entity_poly.type
_entity_poly.pdbx_seq_one_letter_code
_entity_poly.pdbx_strand_id
1 'polypeptide(L)'
;MPKVKDKTKYTKRYDEDTLQQALAEIKNGMSKKRASITFGIPRQTIQHRLSEKFKKKRNILEKWIIDCHKKGFPRRKDDLQASVKAFLDGNPRPTPFKNNNPGRHWYRAFLTRHPNLAKRTQKQSPKPAVMKWFCNIEQYLKEKQYFDILKDPTRVFDGDETCFLLCPKEDKVIAPRGAKNVYQVDQGVAKANLTVMFTFSASGAITPPMVIYPYKRLPTNIVNSVPND
;
A
#
# COMPACT_ATOMS: atom_id res chain seq x y z
N MET A 1 -37.21 -7.86 40.21
CA MET A 1 -35.82 -7.90 39.70
C MET A 1 -35.82 -8.62 38.35
N PRO A 2 -35.24 -8.04 37.26
CA PRO A 2 -35.14 -8.76 35.99
C PRO A 2 -34.17 -9.92 36.15
N LYS A 3 -34.58 -11.13 35.77
CA LYS A 3 -33.75 -12.35 35.84
C LYS A 3 -32.50 -12.14 34.97
N VAL A 4 -31.33 -12.14 35.61
CA VAL A 4 -30.02 -12.20 34.94
C VAL A 4 -29.98 -13.54 34.20
N LYS A 5 -30.06 -13.52 32.87
CA LYS A 5 -29.91 -14.73 32.07
C LYS A 5 -28.48 -15.22 32.16
N ASP A 6 -28.31 -16.47 32.59
CA ASP A 6 -27.02 -17.17 32.56
C ASP A 6 -26.36 -17.02 31.18
N LYS A 7 -25.12 -16.51 31.18
CA LYS A 7 -24.31 -16.36 29.97
C LYS A 7 -23.78 -17.72 29.53
N THR A 8 -24.66 -18.62 29.10
CA THR A 8 -24.25 -19.82 28.36
C THR A 8 -23.54 -19.36 27.09
N LYS A 9 -22.28 -19.79 26.90
CA LYS A 9 -21.50 -19.49 25.70
C LYS A 9 -22.27 -20.00 24.49
N TYR A 10 -22.66 -19.10 23.60
CA TYR A 10 -23.27 -19.45 22.32
C TYR A 10 -22.34 -20.40 21.54
N THR A 11 -22.76 -21.64 21.35
CA THR A 11 -22.11 -22.62 20.49
C THR A 11 -22.72 -22.54 19.10
N LYS A 12 -21.89 -22.24 18.10
CA LYS A 12 -22.30 -22.22 16.69
C LYS A 12 -22.65 -23.64 16.26
N ARG A 13 -23.92 -23.89 15.93
CA ARG A 13 -24.45 -25.22 15.54
C ARG A 13 -24.52 -25.46 14.02
N TYR A 14 -24.04 -24.52 13.21
CA TYR A 14 -24.11 -24.59 11.75
C TYR A 14 -22.76 -24.26 11.14
N ASP A 15 -22.46 -24.91 10.02
CA ASP A 15 -21.25 -24.66 9.26
C ASP A 15 -21.39 -23.44 8.32
N GLU A 16 -20.25 -22.86 7.90
CA GLU A 16 -20.26 -21.77 6.91
C GLU A 16 -20.75 -22.22 5.54
N ASP A 17 -20.51 -23.46 5.12
CA ASP A 17 -20.94 -23.92 3.79
C ASP A 17 -22.47 -24.06 3.74
N THR A 18 -23.08 -24.65 4.78
CA THR A 18 -24.53 -24.72 4.95
C THR A 18 -25.17 -23.32 4.99
N LEU A 19 -24.48 -22.35 5.60
CA LEU A 19 -24.92 -20.97 5.62
C LEU A 19 -24.82 -20.30 4.24
N GLN A 20 -23.78 -20.58 3.46
CA GLN A 20 -23.67 -20.05 2.10
C GLN A 20 -24.76 -20.63 1.19
N GLN A 21 -25.06 -21.92 1.29
CA GLN A 21 -26.16 -22.57 0.58
C GLN A 21 -27.51 -21.93 0.95
N ALA A 22 -27.78 -21.74 2.25
CA ALA A 22 -28.99 -21.07 2.71
C ALA A 22 -29.12 -19.64 2.14
N LEU A 23 -28.03 -18.90 2.05
CA LEU A 23 -28.03 -17.54 1.48
C LEU A 23 -28.23 -17.55 -0.05
N ALA A 24 -27.74 -18.58 -0.75
CA ALA A 24 -27.96 -18.76 -2.19
C ALA A 24 -29.43 -19.08 -2.49
N GLU A 25 -30.05 -20.00 -1.75
CA GLU A 25 -31.48 -20.33 -1.87
C GLU A 25 -32.38 -19.12 -1.61
N ILE A 26 -32.01 -18.27 -0.65
CA ILE A 26 -32.76 -17.02 -0.40
C ILE A 26 -32.65 -16.06 -1.59
N LYS A 27 -31.49 -15.99 -2.26
CA LYS A 27 -31.36 -15.20 -3.50
C LYS A 27 -32.21 -15.77 -4.64
N ASN A 28 -32.41 -17.08 -4.66
CA ASN A 28 -33.25 -17.78 -5.64
C ASN A 28 -34.76 -17.71 -5.29
N GLY A 29 -35.16 -16.94 -4.27
CA GLY A 29 -36.56 -16.69 -3.93
C GLY A 29 -37.06 -17.39 -2.65
N MET A 30 -36.23 -18.18 -1.97
CA MET A 30 -36.63 -18.83 -0.71
C MET A 30 -36.82 -17.80 0.41
N SER A 31 -37.91 -17.92 1.19
CA SER A 31 -38.14 -17.04 2.32
C SER A 31 -37.13 -17.28 3.45
N LYS A 32 -36.74 -16.22 4.18
CA LYS A 32 -35.81 -16.31 5.32
C LYS A 32 -36.30 -17.27 6.41
N LYS A 33 -37.62 -17.41 6.59
CA LYS A 33 -38.23 -18.34 7.54
C LYS A 33 -38.03 -19.78 7.08
N ARG A 34 -38.29 -20.06 5.80
CA ARG A 34 -38.09 -21.39 5.20
C ARG A 34 -36.63 -21.80 5.24
N ALA A 35 -35.70 -20.93 4.82
CA ALA A 35 -34.28 -21.18 4.90
C ALA A 35 -33.78 -21.45 6.34
N SER A 36 -34.34 -20.76 7.34
CA SER A 36 -34.00 -21.00 8.75
C SER A 36 -34.36 -22.41 9.21
N ILE A 37 -35.51 -22.92 8.78
CA ILE A 37 -35.99 -24.27 9.10
C ILE A 37 -35.20 -25.32 8.31
N THR A 38 -35.10 -25.14 6.98
CA THR A 38 -34.44 -26.10 6.07
C THR A 38 -32.97 -26.32 6.41
N PHE A 39 -32.24 -25.25 6.74
CA PHE A 39 -30.80 -25.32 6.99
C PHE A 39 -30.45 -25.34 8.49
N GLY A 40 -31.43 -25.29 9.39
CA GLY A 40 -31.19 -25.28 10.85
C GLY A 40 -30.44 -24.04 11.36
N ILE A 41 -30.45 -22.94 10.60
CA ILE A 41 -29.72 -21.71 10.93
C ILE A 41 -30.69 -20.71 11.56
N PRO A 42 -30.36 -20.09 12.71
CA PRO A 42 -31.21 -19.06 13.31
C PRO A 42 -31.52 -17.93 12.32
N ARG A 43 -32.80 -17.56 12.20
CA ARG A 43 -33.26 -16.49 11.29
C ARG A 43 -32.51 -15.16 11.52
N GLN A 44 -32.17 -14.84 12.76
CA GLN A 44 -31.39 -13.64 13.10
C GLN A 44 -29.99 -13.66 12.47
N THR A 45 -29.32 -14.82 12.45
CA THR A 45 -28.03 -14.99 11.77
C THR A 45 -28.17 -14.72 10.28
N ILE A 46 -29.18 -15.32 9.62
CA ILE A 46 -29.45 -15.12 8.20
C ILE A 46 -29.71 -13.63 7.91
N GLN A 47 -30.55 -12.98 8.71
CA GLN A 47 -30.87 -11.56 8.57
C GLN A 47 -29.64 -10.67 8.75
N HIS A 48 -28.81 -10.93 9.76
CA HIS A 48 -27.56 -10.20 9.98
C HIS A 48 -26.59 -10.39 8.82
N ARG A 49 -26.43 -11.63 8.30
CA ARG A 49 -25.56 -11.94 7.15
C ARG A 49 -26.02 -11.28 5.85
N LEU A 50 -27.33 -11.13 5.66
CA LEU A 50 -27.91 -10.40 4.53
C LEU A 50 -27.87 -8.88 4.70
N SER A 51 -27.68 -8.38 5.92
CA SER A 51 -27.69 -6.94 6.19
C SER A 51 -26.56 -6.22 5.46
N GLU A 52 -26.85 -5.00 5.00
CA GLU A 52 -25.85 -4.13 4.37
C GLU A 52 -24.69 -3.81 5.30
N LYS A 53 -24.93 -3.77 6.62
CA LYS A 53 -23.88 -3.58 7.64
C LYS A 53 -22.84 -4.70 7.60
N PHE A 54 -23.26 -5.95 7.42
CA PHE A 54 -22.36 -7.09 7.31
C PHE A 54 -21.60 -7.08 5.99
N LYS A 55 -22.29 -6.84 4.87
CA LYS A 55 -21.67 -6.76 3.53
C LYS A 55 -20.63 -5.64 3.44
N LYS A 56 -20.98 -4.42 3.89
CA LYS A 56 -20.08 -3.27 3.90
C LYS A 56 -18.80 -3.58 4.67
N LYS A 57 -18.89 -4.07 5.91
CA LYS A 57 -17.72 -4.41 6.74
C LYS A 57 -16.81 -5.44 6.08
N ARG A 58 -17.36 -6.41 5.36
CA ARG A 58 -16.59 -7.49 4.74
C ARG A 58 -15.74 -7.02 3.56
N ASN A 59 -16.18 -5.98 2.85
CA ASN A 59 -15.60 -5.58 1.57
C ASN A 59 -14.73 -4.31 1.65
N ILE A 60 -14.51 -3.72 2.83
CA ILE A 60 -13.70 -2.49 2.98
C ILE A 60 -12.27 -2.72 2.48
N LEU A 61 -11.62 -3.80 2.92
CA LEU A 61 -10.25 -4.13 2.52
C LEU A 61 -10.16 -4.46 1.02
N GLU A 62 -11.13 -5.20 0.48
CA GLU A 62 -11.20 -5.49 -0.96
C GLU A 62 -11.35 -4.20 -1.78
N LYS A 63 -12.29 -3.34 -1.38
CA LYS A 63 -12.52 -2.04 -2.03
C LYS A 63 -11.28 -1.17 -1.97
N TRP A 64 -10.61 -1.09 -0.81
CA TRP A 64 -9.36 -0.36 -0.65
C TRP A 64 -8.27 -0.87 -1.61
N ILE A 65 -8.10 -2.20 -1.74
CA ILE A 65 -7.12 -2.79 -2.68
C ILE A 65 -7.46 -2.42 -4.13
N ILE A 66 -8.73 -2.50 -4.52
CA ILE A 66 -9.20 -2.15 -5.86
C ILE A 66 -8.98 -0.65 -6.13
N ASP A 67 -9.31 0.21 -5.18
CA ASP A 67 -9.14 1.66 -5.31
C ASP A 67 -7.65 2.03 -5.41
N CYS A 68 -6.78 1.39 -4.61
CA CYS A 68 -5.33 1.53 -4.74
C CYS A 68 -4.82 1.09 -6.12
N HIS A 69 -5.34 -0.02 -6.65
CA HIS A 69 -5.00 -0.48 -8.00
C HIS A 69 -5.41 0.53 -9.09
N LYS A 70 -6.63 1.07 -9.01
CA LYS A 70 -7.13 2.09 -9.95
C LYS A 70 -6.28 3.36 -9.95
N LYS A 71 -5.72 3.73 -8.80
CA LYS A 71 -4.80 4.86 -8.63
C LYS A 71 -3.37 4.56 -9.08
N GLY A 72 -3.08 3.35 -9.57
CA GLY A 72 -1.73 2.96 -9.99
C GLY A 72 -0.82 2.48 -8.86
N PHE A 73 -1.35 2.28 -7.64
CA PHE A 73 -0.59 1.86 -6.46
C PHE A 73 -0.99 0.45 -6.00
N PRO A 74 -0.75 -0.62 -6.78
CA PRO A 74 -1.11 -1.97 -6.37
C PRO A 74 -0.47 -2.32 -5.02
N ARG A 75 -1.22 -3.03 -4.17
CA ARG A 75 -0.77 -3.38 -2.81
C ARG A 75 -0.06 -4.73 -2.81
N ARG A 76 1.09 -4.79 -2.16
CA ARG A 76 1.80 -6.04 -1.89
C ARG A 76 1.13 -6.78 -0.74
N LYS A 77 1.47 -8.07 -0.62
CA LYS A 77 1.03 -8.90 0.50
C LYS A 77 1.43 -8.26 1.84
N ASP A 78 2.66 -7.77 1.93
CA ASP A 78 3.19 -7.22 3.17
C ASP A 78 2.54 -5.87 3.51
N ASP A 79 2.23 -5.02 2.51
CA ASP A 79 1.45 -3.79 2.70
C ASP A 79 0.07 -4.08 3.29
N LEU A 80 -0.61 -5.12 2.79
CA LEU A 80 -1.92 -5.54 3.29
C LEU A 80 -1.82 -6.04 4.74
N GLN A 81 -0.84 -6.89 5.05
CA GLN A 81 -0.62 -7.39 6.40
C GLN A 81 -0.26 -6.26 7.38
N ALA A 82 0.61 -5.35 6.97
CA ALA A 82 0.99 -4.17 7.74
C ALA A 82 -0.19 -3.22 7.99
N SER A 83 -1.01 -2.97 6.97
CA SER A 83 -2.22 -2.13 7.10
C SER A 83 -3.23 -2.73 8.08
N VAL A 84 -3.43 -4.05 8.04
CA VAL A 84 -4.31 -4.73 8.99
C VAL A 84 -3.71 -4.72 10.40
N LYS A 85 -2.39 -4.91 10.53
CA LYS A 85 -1.71 -4.78 11.82
C LYS A 85 -1.89 -3.38 12.41
N ALA A 86 -1.60 -2.33 11.65
CA ALA A 86 -1.76 -0.95 12.09
C ALA A 86 -3.20 -0.64 12.54
N PHE A 87 -4.20 -1.14 11.80
CA PHE A 87 -5.60 -1.03 12.20
C PHE A 87 -5.89 -1.73 13.53
N LEU A 88 -5.36 -2.94 13.74
CA LEU A 88 -5.55 -3.72 14.95
C LEU A 88 -4.84 -3.12 16.17
N ASP A 89 -3.66 -2.53 15.97
CA ASP A 89 -2.92 -1.84 17.02
C ASP A 89 -3.66 -0.56 17.46
N GLY A 90 -4.22 0.20 16.51
CA GLY A 90 -5.04 1.39 16.80
C GLY A 90 -6.48 1.08 17.25
N ASN A 91 -6.95 -0.16 17.10
CA ASN A 91 -8.30 -0.59 17.51
C ASN A 91 -8.20 -1.91 18.30
N PRO A 92 -7.76 -1.85 19.57
CA PRO A 92 -7.50 -3.04 20.38
C PRO A 92 -8.72 -3.96 20.46
N ARG A 93 -8.55 -5.20 20.02
CA ARG A 93 -9.55 -6.25 20.11
C ARG A 93 -8.87 -7.61 20.24
N PRO A 94 -9.50 -8.63 20.85
CA PRO A 94 -8.95 -9.97 20.86
C PRO A 94 -8.73 -10.47 19.43
N THR A 95 -7.50 -10.86 19.11
CA THR A 95 -7.17 -11.48 17.82
C THR A 95 -6.40 -12.77 18.03
N PRO A 96 -6.52 -13.75 17.09
CA PRO A 96 -5.70 -14.96 17.10
C PRO A 96 -4.29 -14.72 16.53
N PHE A 97 -3.91 -13.47 16.24
CA PHE A 97 -2.66 -13.14 15.57
C PHE A 97 -1.58 -12.81 16.59
N LYS A 98 -0.39 -13.40 16.43
CA LYS A 98 0.79 -13.01 17.20
C LYS A 98 1.12 -11.54 16.89
N ASN A 99 1.17 -10.69 17.91
CA ASN A 99 1.45 -9.26 17.79
C ASN A 99 0.54 -8.53 16.79
N ASN A 100 -0.74 -8.93 16.70
CA ASN A 100 -1.71 -8.41 15.73
C ASN A 100 -1.31 -8.55 14.26
N ASN A 101 -0.27 -9.32 13.93
CA ASN A 101 0.20 -9.48 12.56
C ASN A 101 -0.49 -10.66 11.88
N PRO A 102 -1.34 -10.45 10.86
CA PRO A 102 -2.01 -11.55 10.18
C PRO A 102 -1.00 -12.45 9.48
N GLY A 103 -1.10 -13.76 9.65
CA GLY A 103 -0.17 -14.73 9.06
C GLY A 103 -0.51 -15.16 7.62
N ARG A 104 0.28 -16.10 7.08
CA ARG A 104 0.09 -16.69 5.74
C ARG A 104 -1.29 -17.34 5.55
N HIS A 105 -1.80 -18.02 6.57
CA HIS A 105 -3.12 -18.67 6.53
C HIS A 105 -4.26 -17.66 6.42
N TRP A 106 -4.17 -16.56 7.17
CA TRP A 106 -5.13 -15.46 7.06
C TRP A 106 -5.13 -14.86 5.66
N TYR A 107 -3.95 -14.60 5.08
CA TYR A 107 -3.83 -14.04 3.74
C TYR A 107 -4.44 -14.95 2.66
N ARG A 108 -4.19 -16.27 2.75
CA ARG A 108 -4.83 -17.25 1.85
C ARG A 108 -6.35 -17.24 2.00
N ALA A 109 -6.85 -17.32 3.23
CA ALA A 109 -8.28 -17.28 3.50
C ALA A 109 -8.93 -15.93 3.09
N PHE A 110 -8.18 -14.83 3.14
CA PHE A 110 -8.61 -13.54 2.60
C PHE A 110 -8.82 -13.62 1.09
N LEU A 111 -7.81 -14.08 0.32
CA LEU A 111 -7.96 -14.22 -1.13
C LEU A 111 -9.07 -15.20 -1.54
N THR A 112 -9.22 -16.34 -0.85
CA THR A 112 -10.31 -17.29 -1.11
C THR A 112 -11.69 -16.64 -0.92
N ARG A 113 -11.84 -15.71 0.02
CA ARG A 113 -13.11 -15.00 0.28
C ARG A 113 -13.36 -13.84 -0.70
N HIS A 114 -12.33 -13.38 -1.41
CA HIS A 114 -12.37 -12.24 -2.32
C HIS A 114 -11.86 -12.66 -3.71
N PRO A 115 -12.65 -13.43 -4.48
CA PRO A 115 -12.22 -14.01 -5.76
C PRO A 115 -11.90 -12.96 -6.84
N ASN A 116 -12.35 -11.71 -6.67
CA ASN A 116 -11.97 -10.60 -7.54
C ASN A 116 -10.50 -10.16 -7.37
N LEU A 117 -9.83 -10.63 -6.30
CA LEU A 117 -8.43 -10.35 -6.02
C LEU A 117 -7.58 -11.57 -6.35
N ALA A 118 -6.54 -11.36 -7.14
CA ALA A 118 -5.60 -12.40 -7.49
C ALA A 118 -4.16 -11.93 -7.27
N LYS A 119 -3.28 -12.85 -6.86
CA LYS A 119 -1.85 -12.60 -6.85
C LYS A 119 -1.36 -12.51 -8.30
N ARG A 120 -0.75 -11.39 -8.68
CA ARG A 120 -0.15 -11.19 -10.00
C ARG A 120 1.32 -10.83 -9.82
N THR A 121 2.15 -11.27 -10.76
CA THR A 121 3.56 -10.87 -10.83
C THR A 121 3.65 -9.58 -11.62
N GLN A 122 4.31 -8.56 -11.06
CA GLN A 122 4.64 -7.35 -11.80
C GLN A 122 5.65 -7.74 -12.89
N LYS A 123 5.32 -7.46 -14.15
CA LYS A 123 6.24 -7.58 -15.28
C LYS A 123 6.81 -6.20 -15.58
N GLN A 124 8.02 -6.13 -16.16
CA GLN A 124 8.51 -4.88 -16.73
C GLN A 124 7.49 -4.38 -17.76
N SER A 125 7.07 -3.14 -17.60
CA SER A 125 6.09 -2.50 -18.47
C SER A 125 6.81 -2.03 -19.73
N PRO A 126 6.53 -2.58 -20.92
CA PRO A 126 7.00 -1.96 -22.16
C PRO A 126 6.39 -0.56 -22.31
N LYS A 127 6.99 0.34 -23.09
CA LYS A 127 6.51 1.74 -23.28
C LYS A 127 4.98 1.85 -23.51
N PRO A 128 4.31 0.99 -24.31
CA PRO A 128 2.86 1.03 -24.48
C PRO A 128 2.06 0.79 -23.18
N ALA A 129 2.58 -0.02 -22.26
CA ALA A 129 1.94 -0.28 -20.97
C ALA A 129 2.02 0.94 -20.03
N VAL A 130 3.10 1.73 -20.13
CA VAL A 130 3.25 3.00 -19.40
C VAL A 130 2.24 4.03 -19.92
N MET A 131 2.10 4.15 -21.25
CA MET A 131 1.08 5.05 -21.83
C MET A 131 -0.34 4.65 -21.43
N LYS A 132 -0.65 3.36 -21.45
CA LYS A 132 -1.94 2.86 -20.95
C LYS A 132 -2.17 3.21 -19.48
N TRP A 133 -1.13 3.15 -18.66
CA TRP A 133 -1.22 3.58 -17.26
C TRP A 133 -1.59 5.06 -17.15
N PHE A 134 -0.91 5.94 -17.90
CA PHE A 134 -1.25 7.37 -17.92
C PHE A 134 -2.71 7.61 -18.34
N CYS A 135 -3.19 6.97 -19.41
CA CYS A 135 -4.59 7.08 -19.83
C CYS A 135 -5.57 6.64 -18.74
N ASN A 136 -5.27 5.56 -18.02
CA ASN A 136 -6.13 5.08 -16.93
C ASN A 136 -6.18 6.08 -15.76
N ILE A 137 -5.05 6.71 -15.42
CA ILE A 137 -5.00 7.74 -14.37
C ILE A 137 -5.78 8.98 -14.79
N GLU A 138 -5.59 9.44 -16.03
CA GLU A 138 -6.36 10.56 -16.57
C GLU A 138 -7.87 10.29 -16.52
N GLN A 139 -8.31 9.11 -16.97
CA GLN A 139 -9.71 8.72 -16.89
C GLN A 139 -10.21 8.70 -15.44
N TYR A 140 -9.44 8.14 -14.52
CA TYR A 140 -9.79 8.12 -13.10
C TYR A 140 -9.98 9.54 -12.54
N LEU A 141 -9.08 10.47 -12.86
CA LEU A 141 -9.18 11.86 -12.40
C LEU A 141 -10.42 12.55 -12.99
N LYS A 142 -10.73 12.32 -14.26
CA LYS A 142 -11.95 12.84 -14.91
C LYS A 142 -13.23 12.29 -14.26
N GLU A 143 -13.32 10.97 -14.06
CA GLU A 143 -14.47 10.30 -13.42
C GLU A 143 -14.70 10.80 -11.98
N LYS A 144 -13.63 11.19 -11.28
CA LYS A 144 -13.70 11.71 -9.92
C LYS A 144 -13.82 13.23 -9.82
N GLN A 145 -13.86 13.93 -10.95
CA GLN A 145 -13.88 15.39 -11.01
C GLN A 145 -12.68 16.04 -10.30
N TYR A 146 -11.51 15.41 -10.41
CA TYR A 146 -10.23 15.88 -9.87
C TYR A 146 -9.26 16.33 -10.96
N PHE A 147 -9.70 16.45 -12.20
CA PHE A 147 -8.81 16.74 -13.32
C PHE A 147 -8.23 18.17 -13.25
N ASP A 148 -8.90 19.05 -12.54
CA ASP A 148 -8.46 20.42 -12.24
C ASP A 148 -7.15 20.49 -11.45
N ILE A 149 -6.81 19.47 -10.65
CA ILE A 149 -5.53 19.45 -9.89
C ILE A 149 -4.30 19.53 -10.79
N LEU A 150 -4.41 19.09 -12.05
CA LEU A 150 -3.32 19.13 -13.03
C LEU A 150 -3.19 20.47 -13.74
N LYS A 151 -4.18 21.37 -13.59
CA LYS A 151 -4.17 22.70 -14.20
C LYS A 151 -3.40 23.72 -13.37
N ASP A 152 -3.23 23.45 -12.07
CA ASP A 152 -2.50 24.31 -11.15
C ASP A 152 -1.03 23.88 -11.11
N PRO A 153 -0.10 24.64 -11.71
CA PRO A 153 1.31 24.27 -11.78
C PRO A 153 1.99 24.23 -10.41
N THR A 154 1.40 24.86 -9.38
CA THR A 154 1.91 24.83 -8.01
C THR A 154 1.67 23.49 -7.32
N ARG A 155 0.84 22.60 -7.90
CA ARG A 155 0.49 21.28 -7.35
C ARG A 155 1.16 20.13 -8.07
N VAL A 156 1.81 20.39 -9.19
CA VAL A 156 2.50 19.38 -9.98
C VAL A 156 3.97 19.46 -9.64
N PHE A 157 4.50 18.42 -9.02
CA PHE A 157 5.92 18.34 -8.68
C PHE A 157 6.57 17.22 -9.48
N ASP A 158 7.77 17.52 -9.98
CA ASP A 158 8.69 16.52 -10.51
C ASP A 158 9.95 16.53 -9.66
N GLY A 159 10.50 15.35 -9.41
CA GLY A 159 11.66 15.20 -8.56
C GLY A 159 12.50 14.01 -8.99
N ASP A 160 13.81 14.19 -8.93
CA ASP A 160 14.78 13.17 -9.34
C ASP A 160 15.99 13.18 -8.40
N GLU A 161 16.67 12.03 -8.33
CA GLU A 161 17.84 11.83 -7.50
C GLU A 161 19.13 12.15 -8.26
N THR A 162 19.88 13.12 -7.76
CA THR A 162 21.22 13.44 -8.25
C THR A 162 22.29 12.90 -7.31
N CYS A 163 23.27 12.21 -7.87
CA CYS A 163 24.43 11.70 -7.14
C CYS A 163 25.59 12.70 -7.22
N PHE A 164 25.96 13.30 -6.09
CA PHE A 164 27.13 14.16 -5.95
C PHE A 164 28.33 13.33 -5.48
N LEU A 165 29.38 13.30 -6.29
CA LEU A 165 30.65 12.69 -5.90
C LEU A 165 31.43 13.68 -5.03
N LEU A 166 31.80 13.26 -3.82
CA LEU A 166 32.62 14.08 -2.92
C LEU A 166 34.11 14.06 -3.30
N CYS A 167 34.50 13.06 -4.10
CA CYS A 167 35.77 13.00 -4.80
C CYS A 167 35.44 12.89 -6.30
N PRO A 168 35.39 14.02 -7.04
CA PRO A 168 35.08 14.00 -8.47
C PRO A 168 36.08 13.13 -9.23
N LYS A 169 35.64 12.53 -10.34
CA LYS A 169 36.54 11.78 -11.22
C LYS A 169 37.48 12.72 -11.95
N GLU A 170 38.67 12.22 -12.24
CA GLU A 170 39.77 12.90 -12.92
C GLU A 170 39.32 13.65 -14.18
N ASP A 171 39.70 14.93 -14.27
CA ASP A 171 39.63 15.70 -15.50
C ASP A 171 40.79 15.30 -16.44
N LYS A 172 40.63 15.58 -17.73
CA LYS A 172 41.70 15.36 -18.70
C LYS A 172 42.89 16.26 -18.36
N VAL A 173 44.02 15.66 -18.03
CA VAL A 173 45.28 16.36 -17.80
C VAL A 173 46.14 16.38 -19.06
N ILE A 174 46.91 17.45 -19.25
CA ILE A 174 47.94 17.52 -20.29
C ILE A 174 49.19 16.84 -19.72
N ALA A 175 49.66 15.79 -20.40
CA ALA A 175 50.86 15.05 -20.02
C ALA A 175 51.77 14.83 -21.24
N PRO A 176 53.08 14.57 -21.04
CA PRO A 176 54.00 14.29 -22.14
C PRO A 176 53.51 13.16 -23.05
N ARG A 177 53.64 13.35 -24.37
CA ARG A 177 53.29 12.33 -25.36
C ARG A 177 54.12 11.06 -25.10
N GLY A 178 53.45 9.94 -24.84
CA GLY A 178 54.07 8.64 -24.52
C GLY A 178 54.09 8.27 -23.04
N ALA A 179 53.67 9.16 -22.13
CA ALA A 179 53.47 8.80 -20.73
C ALA A 179 52.29 7.81 -20.59
N LYS A 180 52.58 6.59 -20.11
CA LYS A 180 51.56 5.54 -19.93
C LYS A 180 50.70 5.73 -18.70
N ASN A 181 51.29 6.27 -17.62
CA ASN A 181 50.62 6.47 -16.35
C ASN A 181 50.78 7.94 -15.92
N VAL A 182 49.67 8.60 -15.66
CA VAL A 182 49.61 9.92 -15.03
C VAL A 182 48.84 9.73 -13.74
N TYR A 183 49.47 10.02 -12.61
CA TYR A 183 48.89 9.74 -11.30
C TYR A 183 48.44 11.02 -10.64
N GLN A 184 47.26 10.99 -10.06
CA GLN A 184 46.77 11.99 -9.12
C GLN A 184 46.48 11.28 -7.79
N VAL A 185 46.87 11.91 -6.68
CA VAL A 185 46.54 11.41 -5.35
C VAL A 185 45.14 11.93 -4.99
N ASP A 186 44.22 11.01 -4.72
CA ASP A 186 42.88 11.36 -4.23
C ASP A 186 42.99 12.07 -2.87
N GLN A 187 42.39 13.26 -2.76
CA GLN A 187 42.35 14.03 -1.52
C GLN A 187 41.29 13.52 -0.52
N GLY A 188 40.52 12.49 -0.89
CA GLY A 188 39.43 11.95 -0.08
C GLY A 188 39.10 10.50 -0.39
N VAL A 189 38.01 10.00 0.16
CA VAL A 189 37.55 8.63 -0.09
C VAL A 189 36.99 8.57 -1.53
N ALA A 190 37.71 7.90 -2.43
CA ALA A 190 37.46 7.83 -3.87
C ALA A 190 36.04 7.40 -4.32
N LYS A 191 35.22 6.86 -3.40
CA LYS A 191 33.84 6.43 -3.66
C LYS A 191 32.79 7.13 -2.79
N ALA A 192 33.17 8.17 -2.06
CA ALA A 192 32.23 8.92 -1.24
C ALA A 192 31.28 9.73 -2.13
N ASN A 193 29.98 9.54 -1.91
CA ASN A 193 28.94 10.24 -2.63
C ASN A 193 27.80 10.64 -1.68
N LEU A 194 27.05 11.66 -2.09
CA LEU A 194 25.78 12.07 -1.51
C LEU A 194 24.70 11.92 -2.57
N THR A 195 23.56 11.34 -2.19
CA THR A 195 22.38 11.35 -3.06
C THR A 195 21.47 12.47 -2.59
N VAL A 196 21.17 13.40 -3.47
CA VAL A 196 20.28 14.53 -3.17
C VAL A 196 19.08 14.42 -4.09
N MET A 197 17.88 14.38 -3.51
CA MET A 197 16.63 14.47 -4.26
C MET A 197 16.24 15.94 -4.35
N PHE A 198 16.23 16.45 -5.57
CA PHE A 198 15.65 17.76 -5.86
C PHE A 198 14.21 17.57 -6.31
N THR A 199 13.36 18.50 -5.93
CA THR A 199 11.95 18.48 -6.33
C THR A 199 11.52 19.90 -6.66
N PHE A 200 10.94 20.04 -7.86
CA PHE A 200 10.53 21.29 -8.44
C PHE A 200 9.05 21.20 -8.77
N SER A 201 8.31 22.26 -8.45
CA SER A 201 6.95 22.43 -8.97
C SER A 201 7.00 22.84 -10.44
N ALA A 202 5.93 22.56 -11.19
CA ALA A 202 5.76 23.06 -12.55
C ALA A 202 5.66 24.61 -12.62
N SER A 203 5.40 25.28 -11.48
CA SER A 203 5.49 26.74 -11.36
C SER A 203 6.91 27.26 -11.15
N GLY A 204 7.91 26.39 -11.03
CA GLY A 204 9.32 26.75 -10.82
C GLY A 204 9.74 26.93 -9.35
N ALA A 205 8.84 26.73 -8.40
CA ALA A 205 9.18 26.73 -6.98
C ALA A 205 9.94 25.44 -6.61
N ILE A 206 10.93 25.58 -5.73
CA ILE A 206 11.78 24.50 -5.22
C ILE A 206 11.29 24.10 -3.83
N THR A 207 11.21 22.80 -3.55
CA THR A 207 11.09 22.32 -2.17
C THR A 207 12.49 22.13 -1.57
N PRO A 208 12.65 22.25 -0.23
CA PRO A 208 13.90 21.92 0.42
C PRO A 208 14.44 20.56 -0.06
N PRO A 209 15.70 20.47 -0.53
CA PRO A 209 16.25 19.25 -1.08
C PRO A 209 16.43 18.19 0.01
N MET A 210 16.14 16.93 -0.30
CA MET A 210 16.36 15.82 0.62
C MET A 210 17.75 15.24 0.39
N VAL A 211 18.61 15.33 1.40
CA VAL A 211 19.97 14.75 1.37
C VAL A 211 19.98 13.39 2.02
N ILE A 212 20.34 12.36 1.25
CA ILE A 212 20.54 10.99 1.72
C ILE A 212 22.04 10.78 1.92
N TYR A 213 22.42 10.62 3.18
CA TYR A 213 23.80 10.39 3.58
C TYR A 213 24.14 8.89 3.65
N PRO A 214 25.39 8.49 3.37
CA PRO A 214 25.82 7.09 3.40
C PRO A 214 26.00 6.51 4.82
N TYR A 215 25.53 7.19 5.87
CA TYR A 215 25.75 6.82 7.26
C TYR A 215 24.53 6.16 7.90
N LYS A 216 24.76 5.12 8.72
CA LYS A 216 23.72 4.56 9.61
C LYS A 216 23.35 5.51 10.76
N ARG A 217 24.32 6.34 11.17
CA ARG A 217 24.16 7.41 12.18
C ARG A 217 24.90 8.62 11.67
N LEU A 218 24.20 9.75 11.55
CA LEU A 218 24.78 11.00 11.09
C LEU A 218 25.79 11.54 12.10
N PRO A 219 27.05 11.78 11.70
CA PRO A 219 28.04 12.47 12.52
C PRO A 219 27.57 13.87 12.92
N THR A 220 27.80 14.26 14.18
CA THR A 220 27.33 15.54 14.73
C THR A 220 27.85 16.75 13.98
N ASN A 221 29.11 16.71 13.51
CA ASN A 221 29.70 17.79 12.73
C ASN A 221 28.95 18.02 11.41
N ILE A 222 28.44 16.96 10.77
CA ILE A 222 27.63 17.08 9.56
C ILE A 222 26.28 17.71 9.90
N VAL A 223 25.61 17.23 10.95
CA VAL A 223 24.32 17.79 11.40
C VAL A 223 24.42 19.29 11.66
N ASN A 224 25.49 19.72 12.34
CA ASN A 224 25.71 21.13 12.67
C ASN A 224 26.13 21.98 11.46
N SER A 225 26.56 21.36 10.37
CA SER A 225 26.99 22.06 9.15
C SER A 225 25.86 22.28 8.14
N VAL A 226 24.71 21.61 8.32
CA VAL A 226 23.55 21.81 7.44
C VAL A 226 23.01 23.23 7.68
N PRO A 227 22.88 24.07 6.64
CA PRO A 227 22.29 25.39 6.77
C PRO A 227 20.87 25.30 7.34
N ASN A 228 20.48 26.30 8.16
CA ASN A 228 19.09 26.44 8.56
C ASN A 228 18.24 26.90 7.35
N ASP A 229 16.98 26.48 7.34
CA ASP A 229 15.98 26.92 6.34
C ASP A 229 15.76 28.45 6.34
#